data_AF-A0A0P8YZA0-F1
#
_entry.id   AF-A0A0P8YZA0-F1
#
_cell.length_a   1.000
_cell.length_b   1.000
_cell.length_c   1.000
_cell.angle_alpha   90.00
_cell.angle_beta   90.00
_cell.angle_gamma   90.00
#
_symmetry.space_group_name_H-M   'P 1'
#
loop_
_entity.id
_entity.type
_entity.pdbx_description
1 polymer ?
#
loop_
_entity_poly.entity_id
_entity_poly.type
_entity_poly.pdbx_seq_one_letter_code
_entity_poly.pdbx_strand_id
1 'polypeptide(L)'
;MPRDGTITDIAAYFSVGAAVALVGSEVTISAQLYSSPTPDDAFAPVPGTIVDLAPVLTGAVAIGTTANGILTGLSIPVTAQTRLMMVFSAAVTGGLDIATIITGFASAGVTIE
;
A
#
# COMPACT_ATOMS: atom_id res chain seq x y z
N MET A 1 11.94 -5.21 -14.01
CA MET A 1 11.18 -4.78 -15.20
C MET A 1 11.93 -5.22 -16.45
N PRO A 2 11.30 -5.80 -17.48
CA PRO A 2 12.03 -6.35 -18.64
C PRO A 2 12.37 -5.33 -19.75
N ARG A 3 11.73 -4.16 -19.76
CA ARG A 3 11.90 -3.07 -20.74
C ARG A 3 11.83 -1.72 -20.04
N ASP A 4 11.96 -0.62 -20.76
CA ASP A 4 11.56 0.71 -20.26
C ASP A 4 10.04 0.86 -20.31
N GLY A 5 9.48 1.75 -19.49
CA GLY A 5 8.04 2.08 -19.51
C GLY A 5 7.67 3.16 -18.50
N THR A 6 6.37 3.43 -18.40
CA THR A 6 5.81 4.46 -17.52
C THR A 6 4.74 3.86 -16.64
N ILE A 7 4.84 4.08 -15.32
CA ILE A 7 3.76 3.75 -14.40
C ILE A 7 2.68 4.82 -14.50
N THR A 8 1.44 4.39 -14.76
CA THR A 8 0.28 5.28 -14.93
C THR A 8 -0.75 5.15 -13.82
N ASP A 9 -0.90 3.94 -13.27
CA ASP A 9 -1.94 3.65 -12.27
C ASP A 9 -1.46 2.59 -11.28
N ILE A 10 -1.93 2.72 -10.03
CA ILE A 10 -1.71 1.76 -8.95
C ILE A 10 -3.05 1.50 -8.27
N ALA A 11 -3.43 0.24 -8.13
CA ALA A 11 -4.57 -0.18 -7.32
C ALA A 11 -4.07 -1.08 -6.19
N ALA A 12 -4.62 -0.93 -5.00
CA ALA A 12 -4.25 -1.74 -3.84
C ALA A 12 -5.49 -2.15 -3.04
N TYR A 13 -5.39 -3.33 -2.43
CA TYR A 13 -6.43 -3.96 -1.64
C TYR A 13 -5.82 -4.64 -0.42
N PHE A 14 -6.51 -4.53 0.70
CA PHE A 14 -6.19 -5.22 1.94
C PHE A 14 -7.45 -5.89 2.50
N SER A 15 -7.34 -7.14 2.96
CA SER A 15 -8.42 -7.88 3.62
C SER A 15 -7.95 -8.36 4.98
N VAL A 16 -8.70 -8.00 6.02
CA VAL A 16 -8.41 -8.38 7.41
C VAL A 16 -8.54 -9.89 7.58
N GLY A 17 -7.46 -10.54 8.00
CA GLY A 17 -7.36 -11.99 8.17
C GLY A 17 -7.64 -12.46 9.59
N ALA A 18 -7.60 -11.57 10.58
CA ALA A 18 -7.98 -11.85 11.96
C ALA A 18 -8.67 -10.63 12.57
N ALA A 19 -9.73 -10.86 13.35
CA ALA A 19 -10.46 -9.78 14.01
C ALA A 19 -9.55 -8.99 14.96
N VAL A 20 -9.72 -7.67 15.01
CA VAL A 20 -8.91 -6.75 15.82
C VAL A 20 -9.78 -5.64 16.42
N ALA A 21 -9.49 -5.23 17.64
CA ALA A 21 -10.14 -4.10 18.30
C ALA A 21 -9.26 -2.85 18.21
N LEU A 22 -9.77 -1.83 17.52
CA LEU A 22 -9.19 -0.50 17.31
C LEU A 22 -10.08 0.57 17.94
N VAL A 23 -10.71 0.27 19.08
CA VAL A 23 -11.68 1.16 19.73
C VAL A 23 -10.98 2.44 20.17
N GLY A 24 -11.45 3.59 19.67
CA GLY A 24 -10.86 4.89 19.95
C GLY A 24 -9.65 5.25 19.06
N SER A 25 -9.31 4.41 18.08
CA SER A 25 -8.22 4.65 17.12
C SER A 25 -8.72 4.55 15.69
N GLU A 26 -8.15 5.35 14.81
CA GLU A 26 -8.38 5.33 13.37
C GLU A 26 -7.07 4.91 12.68
N VAL A 27 -7.06 3.71 12.09
CA VAL A 27 -5.90 3.17 11.41
C VAL A 27 -6.11 3.17 9.91
N THR A 28 -5.26 3.90 9.21
CA THR A 28 -5.19 3.86 7.74
C THR A 28 -4.14 2.84 7.32
N ILE A 29 -4.53 1.94 6.39
CA ILE A 29 -3.57 1.11 5.68
C ILE A 29 -3.18 1.87 4.41
N SER A 30 -1.89 1.97 4.13
CA SER A 30 -1.38 2.62 2.92
C SER A 30 -0.50 1.67 2.15
N ALA A 31 -0.61 1.69 0.82
CA ALA A 31 0.29 1.01 -0.09
C ALA A 31 1.17 2.02 -0.81
N GLN A 32 2.46 1.77 -0.93
CA GLN A 32 3.37 2.64 -1.67
C GLN A 32 4.35 1.80 -2.50
N LEU A 33 4.63 2.26 -3.72
CA LEU A 33 5.62 1.63 -4.55
C LEU A 33 7.03 2.04 -4.11
N TYR A 34 7.92 1.06 -4.05
CA TYR A 34 9.35 1.26 -3.83
C TYR A 34 10.11 0.73 -5.05
N SER A 35 11.25 1.33 -5.37
CA SER A 35 12.08 0.95 -6.50
C SER A 35 13.56 0.77 -6.14
N SER A 36 14.21 -0.13 -6.86
CA SER A 36 15.67 -0.28 -6.93
C SER A 36 16.06 -0.21 -8.41
N PRO A 37 16.50 0.97 -8.91
CA PRO A 37 16.84 1.18 -10.31
C PRO A 37 18.23 0.65 -10.69
N THR A 38 19.16 0.61 -9.73
CA THR A 38 20.41 -0.16 -9.84
C THR A 38 20.11 -1.51 -9.19
N PRO A 39 19.93 -2.61 -9.94
CA PRO A 39 19.33 -3.83 -9.38
C PRO A 39 20.13 -4.39 -8.20
N ASP A 40 19.65 -4.09 -7.00
CA ASP A 40 20.20 -4.49 -5.71
C ASP A 40 19.03 -4.65 -4.70
N ASP A 41 19.34 -4.96 -3.44
CA ASP A 41 18.31 -5.10 -2.39
C ASP A 41 18.01 -3.78 -1.64
N ALA A 42 18.47 -2.64 -2.16
CA ALA A 42 18.17 -1.32 -1.61
C ALA A 42 17.00 -0.68 -2.35
N PHE A 43 15.85 -0.63 -1.67
CA PHE A 43 14.62 -0.06 -2.22
C PHE A 43 14.33 1.31 -1.59
N ALA A 44 14.04 2.30 -2.43
CA ALA A 44 13.60 3.64 -2.00
C ALA A 44 12.13 3.87 -2.37
N PRO A 45 11.37 4.63 -1.57
CA PRO A 45 9.98 4.95 -1.90
C PRO A 45 9.92 5.77 -3.19
N VAL A 46 8.99 5.43 -4.07
CA VAL A 46 8.70 6.20 -5.28
C VAL A 46 7.77 7.35 -4.89
N PRO A 47 8.18 8.62 -5.01
CA PRO A 47 7.36 9.76 -4.63
C PRO A 47 6.04 9.82 -5.42
N GLY A 48 4.96 10.21 -4.76
CA GLY A 48 3.65 10.36 -5.40
C GLY A 48 2.94 9.05 -5.71
N THR A 49 3.38 7.91 -5.18
CA THR A 49 2.75 6.59 -5.40
C THR A 49 1.99 6.04 -4.19
N ILE A 50 1.77 6.88 -3.17
CA ILE A 50 1.03 6.47 -1.96
C ILE A 50 -0.46 6.31 -2.31
N VAL A 51 -1.00 5.16 -1.97
CA VAL A 51 -2.43 4.82 -2.06
C VAL A 51 -2.93 4.59 -0.65
N ASP A 52 -3.66 5.55 -0.10
CA ASP A 52 -4.37 5.38 1.16
C ASP A 52 -5.65 4.57 0.92
N LEU A 53 -5.77 3.45 1.63
CA LEU A 53 -6.87 2.50 1.46
C LEU A 53 -8.07 2.95 2.30
N ALA A 54 -9.25 2.89 1.71
CA ALA A 54 -10.51 3.17 2.39
C ALA A 54 -11.43 1.94 2.41
N PRO A 55 -12.26 1.76 3.44
CA PRO A 55 -12.43 2.62 4.61
C PRO A 55 -11.26 2.52 5.61
N VAL A 56 -11.09 3.58 6.41
CA VAL A 56 -10.22 3.58 7.60
C VAL A 56 -10.71 2.51 8.59
N LEU A 57 -9.78 1.78 9.20
CA LEU A 57 -10.10 0.74 10.17
C LEU A 57 -10.25 1.35 11.57
N THR A 58 -11.40 1.13 12.22
CA THR A 58 -11.67 1.63 13.57
C THR A 58 -12.67 0.74 14.30
N GLY A 59 -12.74 0.84 15.63
CA GLY A 59 -13.71 0.10 16.43
C GLY A 59 -13.44 -1.41 16.43
N ALA A 60 -14.49 -2.23 16.44
CA ALA A 60 -14.36 -3.68 16.32
C ALA A 60 -14.31 -4.08 14.83
N VAL A 61 -13.14 -4.48 14.35
CA VAL A 61 -12.93 -4.88 12.95
C VAL A 61 -13.00 -6.40 12.83
N ALA A 62 -13.92 -6.89 12.01
CA ALA A 62 -14.14 -8.31 11.81
C ALA A 62 -13.18 -8.90 10.76
N ILE A 63 -13.04 -10.24 10.78
CA ILE A 63 -12.40 -10.96 9.68
C ILE A 63 -13.14 -10.70 8.37
N GLY A 64 -12.40 -10.53 7.28
CA GLY A 64 -12.94 -10.25 5.95
C GLY A 64 -13.32 -8.78 5.71
N THR A 65 -13.15 -7.88 6.69
CA THR A 65 -13.23 -6.44 6.42
C THR A 65 -12.16 -6.05 5.41
N THR A 66 -12.54 -5.33 4.36
CA THR A 66 -11.65 -4.92 3.27
C THR A 66 -11.43 -3.42 3.26
N ALA A 67 -10.24 -2.98 2.86
CA ALA A 67 -9.92 -1.61 2.48
C ALA A 67 -9.22 -1.59 1.12
N ASN A 68 -9.56 -0.66 0.25
CA ASN A 68 -8.99 -0.55 -1.09
C ASN A 68 -8.83 0.90 -1.55
N GLY A 69 -8.04 1.09 -2.61
CA GLY A 69 -7.75 2.40 -3.17
C GLY A 69 -7.15 2.27 -4.56
N ILE A 70 -7.27 3.35 -5.34
CA ILE A 70 -6.67 3.47 -6.66
C ILE A 70 -6.09 4.87 -6.83
N LEU A 71 -4.91 4.94 -7.43
CA LEU A 71 -4.23 6.16 -7.81
C LEU A 71 -3.98 6.11 -9.32
N THR A 72 -4.50 7.10 -10.04
CA THR A 72 -4.49 7.14 -11.50
C THR A 72 -3.81 8.42 -12.00
N GLY A 73 -3.42 8.43 -13.28
CA GLY A 73 -2.85 9.62 -13.92
C GLY A 73 -1.41 9.92 -13.48
N LEU A 74 -0.67 8.87 -13.10
CA LEU A 74 0.76 8.96 -12.84
C LEU A 74 1.54 9.09 -14.14
N SER A 75 2.75 9.64 -14.05
CA SER A 75 3.71 9.71 -15.16
C SER A 75 5.11 9.47 -14.61
N ILE A 76 5.36 8.23 -14.17
CA ILE A 76 6.62 7.86 -13.50
C ILE A 76 7.41 6.94 -14.43
N PRO A 77 8.53 7.43 -15.02
CA PRO A 77 9.37 6.59 -15.86
C PRO A 77 10.08 5.52 -15.03
N VAL A 78 10.15 4.32 -15.57
CA VAL A 78 10.89 3.19 -15.03
C VAL A 78 11.71 2.57 -16.16
N THR A 79 13.00 2.37 -15.90
CA THR A 79 13.91 1.77 -16.88
C THR A 79 13.95 0.26 -16.76
N ALA A 80 14.41 -0.40 -17.83
CA ALA A 80 14.69 -1.81 -17.83
C ALA A 80 15.58 -2.20 -16.65
N GLN A 81 15.30 -3.38 -16.10
CA GLN A 81 15.91 -3.96 -14.91
C GLN A 81 15.54 -3.31 -13.57
N THR A 82 14.82 -2.18 -13.53
CA THR A 82 14.26 -1.63 -12.28
C THR A 82 13.44 -2.70 -11.55
N ARG A 83 13.77 -2.96 -10.28
CA ARG A 83 12.97 -3.81 -9.40
C ARG A 83 11.94 -2.94 -8.70
N LEU A 84 10.70 -3.42 -8.63
CA LEU A 84 9.59 -2.73 -7.98
C LEU A 84 9.05 -3.60 -6.84
N MET A 85 8.70 -2.97 -5.74
CA MET A 85 8.12 -3.62 -4.57
C MET A 85 6.97 -2.78 -4.04
N MET A 86 5.80 -3.39 -3.84
CA MET A 86 4.69 -2.74 -3.16
C MET A 86 4.83 -2.95 -1.66
N VAL A 87 4.92 -1.86 -0.89
CA VAL A 87 5.02 -1.90 0.57
C VAL A 87 3.70 -1.45 1.15
N PHE A 88 3.12 -2.30 2.00
CA PHE A 88 1.94 -1.95 2.80
C PHE A 88 2.39 -1.56 4.20
N SER A 89 1.77 -0.50 4.73
CA SER A 89 2.01 -0.01 6.08
C SER A 89 0.68 0.34 6.76
N ALA A 90 0.67 0.36 8.08
CA ALA A 90 -0.48 0.74 8.88
C ALA A 90 -0.04 1.83 9.85
N ALA A 91 -0.82 2.90 9.92
CA ALA A 91 -0.54 4.01 10.83
C ALA A 91 -1.83 4.49 11.50
N VAL A 92 -1.72 4.87 12.77
CA VAL A 92 -2.77 5.63 13.45
C VAL A 92 -2.78 7.03 12.83
N THR A 93 -3.86 7.35 12.14
CA THR A 93 -4.07 8.66 11.51
C THR A 93 -5.01 9.56 12.32
N GLY A 94 -5.66 8.99 13.33
CA GLY A 94 -6.54 9.71 14.25
C GLY A 94 -6.84 8.91 15.52
N GLY A 95 -7.28 9.61 16.57
CA GLY A 95 -7.61 8.99 17.85
C GLY A 95 -6.40 8.65 18.71
N LEU A 96 -6.50 7.57 19.48
CA LEU A 96 -5.48 7.12 20.44
C LEU A 96 -4.40 6.29 19.75
N ASP A 97 -3.15 6.47 20.20
CA ASP A 97 -2.05 5.59 19.82
C ASP A 97 -2.26 4.17 20.37
N ILE A 98 -1.84 3.18 19.59
CA ILE A 98 -1.96 1.76 19.92
C ILE A 98 -0.73 0.97 19.50
N ALA A 99 -0.48 -0.13 20.20
CA ALA A 99 0.51 -1.12 19.83
C ALA A 99 -0.19 -2.46 19.57
N THR A 100 -0.62 -2.68 18.33
CA THR A 100 -1.35 -3.89 17.92
C THR A 100 -0.88 -4.37 16.55
N ILE A 101 -1.20 -5.62 16.21
CA ILE A 101 -0.92 -6.23 14.92
C ILE A 101 -2.23 -6.35 14.14
N ILE A 102 -2.25 -5.82 12.91
CA ILE A 102 -3.34 -6.06 11.96
C ILE A 102 -2.87 -7.15 11.00
N THR A 103 -3.46 -8.34 11.13
CA THR A 103 -3.16 -9.47 10.24
C THR A 103 -4.10 -9.44 9.05
N GLY A 104 -3.58 -9.65 7.83
CA GLY A 104 -4.42 -9.69 6.63
C GLY A 104 -3.68 -10.07 5.35
N PHE A 105 -4.42 -10.01 4.25
CA PHE A 105 -3.95 -10.32 2.90
C PHE A 105 -3.89 -9.03 2.10
N ALA A 106 -2.73 -8.76 1.50
CA ALA A 106 -2.50 -7.58 0.67
C ALA A 106 -2.30 -7.98 -0.80
N SER A 107 -2.87 -7.20 -1.72
CA SER A 107 -2.67 -7.37 -3.15
C SER A 107 -2.67 -6.02 -3.84
N ALA A 108 -1.91 -5.89 -4.93
CA ALA A 108 -1.86 -4.66 -5.71
C ALA A 108 -1.68 -4.95 -7.20
N GLY A 109 -2.11 -3.99 -8.01
CA GLY A 109 -1.85 -3.91 -9.45
C GLY A 109 -1.12 -2.62 -9.78
N VAL A 110 -0.21 -2.68 -10.75
CA VAL A 110 0.54 -1.53 -11.27
C VAL A 110 0.46 -1.57 -12.80
N THR A 111 -0.10 -0.53 -13.41
CA THR A 111 -0.09 -0.37 -14.87
C THR A 111 1.26 0.17 -15.30
N ILE A 112 1.90 -0.48 -16.27
CA ILE A 112 3.19 -0.06 -16.84
C ILE A 112 3.13 -0.16 -18.37
N GLU A 113 3.03 0.98 -19.04
CA GLU A 113 2.97 1.08 -20.50
C GLU A 113 4.31 1.38 -21.16
#